data_AF-A0A3M1C889-F1
#
_entry.id   AF-A0A3M1C889-F1
#
_cell.length_a   1.000
_cell.length_b   1.000
_cell.length_c   1.000
_cell.angle_alpha   90.00
_cell.angle_beta   90.00
_cell.angle_gamma   90.00
#
_symmetry.space_group_name_H-M   'P 1'
#
loop_
_entity.id
_entity.type
_entity.pdbx_description
1 polymer ?
#
loop_
_entity_poly.entity_id
_entity_poly.type
_entity_poly.pdbx_seq_one_letter_code
_entity_poly.pdbx_strand_id
1 'polypeptide(L)'
;MINWDEFEHIHVIKKLKEILRSWWNIDVVFTDEEGKLRGPQLDKTQFANPATKLLLSKTAARESLSEIAKNTIEELRSSDRSYGIRQWEAVGFDVLVVPIEIENEFMGSVVALGFLNGQGQEGRFQEIKERLAIFGASVEEIEAAVSKVKILQDRDLEHFVALVELVAQEIVTLHLEITKREDRIKELNKELGGRYRYDNMIGKSKPMQNLYALLDKIKTADSTVLIQGENGTGKELIAKAIHYNSNRKDKPFVVQNCSAFNDNLLESELFGHVKGAFTGAIRDKKGLFEVADKGTFFLDEIGDTSPQMQVKLLRVLQEGIFMPVGAVTPKKVDVRIIAATNKNLKEMIEQGTFREDLYYRLNVINIQVPPLRERKEDIPLLAEY
;
A
#
# COMPACT_ATOMS: atom_id res chain seq x y z
N MET A 1 -10.57 10.20 1.17
CA MET A 1 -10.93 11.09 2.28
C MET A 1 -9.93 12.24 2.30
N ILE A 2 -10.39 13.48 2.31
CA ILE A 2 -9.53 14.66 2.20
C ILE A 2 -8.68 14.84 3.46
N ASN A 3 -7.38 15.09 3.27
CA ASN A 3 -6.47 15.47 4.35
C ASN A 3 -6.48 16.99 4.54
N TRP A 4 -7.41 17.49 5.36
CA TRP A 4 -7.61 18.92 5.60
C TRP A 4 -6.40 19.64 6.19
N ASP A 5 -5.55 18.93 6.93
CA ASP A 5 -4.35 19.51 7.54
C ASP A 5 -3.28 19.85 6.49
N GLU A 6 -3.29 19.15 5.35
CA GLU A 6 -2.32 19.36 4.28
C GLU A 6 -2.55 20.67 3.52
N PHE A 7 -3.83 21.08 3.39
CA PHE A 7 -4.19 22.31 2.69
C PHE A 7 -3.67 23.58 3.34
N GLU A 8 -3.55 23.58 4.67
CA GLU A 8 -2.99 24.72 5.40
C GLU A 8 -1.51 24.97 5.09
N HIS A 9 -0.78 23.95 4.60
CA HIS A 9 0.63 24.06 4.30
C HIS A 9 0.92 24.50 2.86
N ILE A 10 -0.09 24.53 1.99
CA ILE A 10 0.04 24.84 0.56
C ILE A 10 0.36 26.31 0.34
N HIS A 11 1.40 26.56 -0.46
CA HIS A 11 1.90 27.91 -0.71
C HIS A 11 0.87 28.84 -1.35
N VAL A 12 0.09 28.36 -2.31
CA VAL A 12 -0.94 29.15 -2.99
C VAL A 12 -2.05 29.53 -2.02
N ILE A 13 -2.58 28.56 -1.25
CA ILE A 13 -3.61 28.79 -0.23
C ILE A 13 -3.11 29.76 0.84
N LYS A 14 -1.87 29.62 1.32
CA LYS A 14 -1.26 30.56 2.26
C LYS A 14 -1.23 31.98 1.71
N LYS A 15 -0.77 32.16 0.47
CA LYS A 15 -0.74 33.47 -0.19
C LYS A 15 -2.13 34.07 -0.35
N LEU A 16 -3.13 33.27 -0.75
CA LEU A 16 -4.51 33.75 -0.85
C LEU A 16 -5.08 34.16 0.51
N LYS A 17 -4.83 33.37 1.57
CA LYS A 17 -5.19 33.74 2.95
C LYS A 17 -4.46 35.01 3.39
N GLU A 18 -3.18 35.18 3.06
CA GLU A 18 -2.41 36.40 3.36
C GLU A 18 -2.96 37.63 2.63
N ILE A 19 -3.36 37.49 1.37
CA ILE A 19 -4.00 38.57 0.59
C ILE A 19 -5.33 38.97 1.23
N LEU A 20 -6.18 38.00 1.56
CA LEU A 20 -7.47 38.24 2.21
C LEU A 20 -7.31 38.97 3.56
N ARG A 21 -6.31 38.56 4.35
CA ARG A 21 -5.95 39.21 5.62
C ARG A 21 -5.40 40.63 5.41
N SER A 22 -4.51 40.82 4.44
CA SER A 22 -3.86 42.11 4.18
C SER A 22 -4.84 43.15 3.64
N TRP A 23 -5.69 42.76 2.69
CA TRP A 23 -6.57 43.70 2.00
C TRP A 23 -7.88 43.97 2.76
N TRP A 24 -8.45 42.95 3.42
CA TRP A 24 -9.76 43.07 4.09
C TRP A 24 -9.77 42.71 5.57
N ASN A 25 -8.64 42.31 6.17
CA ASN A 25 -8.61 41.91 7.58
C ASN A 25 -9.54 40.70 7.88
N ILE A 26 -9.79 39.88 6.86
CA ILE A 26 -10.70 38.72 6.91
C ILE A 26 -9.90 37.43 7.00
N ASP A 27 -10.37 36.52 7.83
CA ASP A 27 -9.80 35.19 7.99
C ASP A 27 -10.62 34.13 7.25
N VAL A 28 -9.93 33.10 6.76
CA VAL A 28 -10.54 31.95 6.10
C VAL A 28 -10.19 30.66 6.84
N VAL A 29 -11.23 29.91 7.15
CA VAL A 29 -11.18 28.58 7.77
C VAL A 29 -11.85 27.56 6.86
N PHE A 30 -11.66 26.27 7.16
CA PHE A 30 -12.24 25.18 6.40
C PHE A 30 -13.21 24.39 7.26
N THR A 31 -14.24 23.81 6.65
CA THR A 31 -15.10 22.80 7.27
C THR A 31 -15.06 21.51 6.47
N ASP A 32 -15.29 20.38 7.13
CA ASP A 32 -15.60 19.12 6.45
C ASP A 32 -17.06 19.05 5.98
N GLU A 33 -17.44 17.88 5.46
CA GLU A 33 -18.78 17.53 4.99
C GLU A 33 -19.88 17.65 6.07
N GLU A 34 -19.51 17.54 7.34
CA GLU A 34 -20.43 17.67 8.47
C GLU A 34 -20.53 19.12 9.00
N GLY A 35 -19.79 20.05 8.40
CA GLY A 35 -19.69 21.45 8.84
C GLY A 35 -18.66 21.67 9.96
N LYS A 36 -17.96 20.62 10.42
CA LYS A 36 -16.97 20.76 11.49
C LYS A 36 -15.73 21.47 10.99
N LEU A 37 -15.25 22.43 11.77
CA LEU A 37 -14.02 23.17 11.46
C LEU A 37 -12.80 22.25 11.37
N ARG A 38 -11.97 22.47 10.34
CA ARG A 38 -10.74 21.72 10.06
C ARG A 38 -9.54 22.67 9.94
N GLY A 39 -8.36 22.17 10.33
CA GLY A 39 -7.09 22.88 10.30
C GLY A 39 -6.27 22.73 11.60
N PRO A 40 -4.93 22.81 11.55
CA PRO A 40 -4.07 22.65 12.71
C PRO A 40 -4.28 23.73 13.75
N GLN A 41 -4.55 23.29 14.98
CA GLN A 41 -4.39 24.07 16.22
C GLN A 41 -5.01 25.48 16.14
N LEU A 42 -6.33 25.56 15.89
CA LEU A 42 -7.11 26.81 15.89
C LEU A 42 -6.78 27.75 17.06
N ASP A 43 -6.43 27.19 18.22
CA ASP A 43 -6.06 27.94 19.43
C ASP A 43 -4.69 28.66 19.32
N LYS A 44 -3.80 28.20 18.43
CA LYS A 44 -2.47 28.77 18.16
C LYS A 44 -2.41 29.63 16.88
N THR A 45 -3.44 29.57 16.04
CA THR A 45 -3.51 30.38 14.82
C THR A 45 -3.66 31.87 15.17
N GLN A 46 -2.86 32.71 14.52
CA GLN A 46 -3.07 34.16 14.55
C GLN A 46 -4.14 34.52 13.52
N PHE A 47 -5.19 35.18 13.98
CA PHE A 47 -6.29 35.70 13.17
C PHE A 47 -6.11 37.21 12.99
N ALA A 48 -6.53 37.73 11.83
CA ALA A 48 -6.47 39.16 11.53
C ALA A 48 -7.33 39.96 12.53
N ASN A 49 -8.53 39.44 12.82
CA ASN A 49 -9.43 39.99 13.83
C ASN A 49 -9.32 39.22 15.18
N PRO A 50 -9.00 39.89 16.29
CA PRO A 50 -8.96 39.29 17.63
C PRO A 50 -10.27 38.60 18.03
N ALA A 51 -11.42 39.11 17.60
CA ALA A 51 -12.71 38.48 17.86
C ALA A 51 -12.80 37.08 17.26
N THR A 52 -12.30 36.88 16.03
CA THR A 52 -12.32 35.57 15.37
C THR A 52 -11.59 34.53 16.22
N LYS A 53 -10.43 34.88 16.80
CA LYS A 53 -9.69 33.99 17.70
C LYS A 53 -10.49 33.64 18.95
N LEU A 54 -11.08 34.65 19.59
CA LEU A 54 -11.88 34.45 20.80
C LEU A 54 -13.07 33.54 20.51
N LEU A 55 -13.83 33.83 19.45
CA LEU A 55 -15.01 33.08 19.07
C LEU A 55 -14.67 31.63 18.71
N LEU A 56 -13.65 31.44 17.87
CA LEU A 56 -13.17 30.12 17.52
C LEU A 56 -12.49 29.40 18.69
N SER A 57 -12.32 29.99 19.88
CA SER A 57 -11.94 29.26 21.09
C SER A 57 -13.14 28.72 21.88
N LYS A 58 -14.35 29.20 21.59
CA LYS A 58 -15.58 28.83 22.31
C LYS A 58 -16.35 27.76 21.55
N THR A 59 -16.66 26.65 22.22
CA THR A 59 -17.41 25.53 21.63
C THR A 59 -18.75 25.96 21.03
N ALA A 60 -19.54 26.76 21.77
CA ALA A 60 -20.85 27.22 21.31
C ALA A 60 -20.78 28.05 20.02
N ALA A 61 -19.74 28.86 19.85
CA ALA A 61 -19.53 29.62 18.61
C ALA A 61 -19.15 28.68 17.46
N ARG A 62 -18.24 27.72 17.68
CA ARG A 62 -17.89 26.72 16.65
C ARG A 62 -19.09 25.91 16.18
N GLU A 63 -19.96 25.49 17.10
CA GLU A 63 -21.19 24.75 16.80
C GLU A 63 -22.16 25.59 15.97
N SER A 64 -22.38 26.84 16.37
CA SER A 64 -23.21 27.79 15.60
C SER A 64 -22.65 28.04 14.20
N LEU A 65 -21.32 28.15 14.05
CA LEU A 65 -20.69 28.32 12.73
C LEU A 65 -20.85 27.07 11.85
N SER A 66 -20.71 25.88 12.45
CA SER A 66 -20.92 24.60 11.77
C SER A 66 -22.34 24.49 11.23
N GLU A 67 -23.34 24.89 12.03
CA GLU A 67 -24.74 24.90 11.61
C GLU A 67 -25.01 25.87 10.46
N ILE A 68 -24.44 27.09 10.50
CA ILE A 68 -24.54 28.06 9.41
C ILE A 68 -23.93 27.51 8.12
N ALA A 69 -22.72 26.93 8.21
CA ALA A 69 -22.06 26.33 7.06
C ALA A 69 -22.95 25.24 6.45
N LYS A 70 -23.42 24.29 7.28
CA LYS A 70 -24.26 23.19 6.83
C LYS A 70 -25.56 23.65 6.17
N ASN A 71 -26.31 24.54 6.82
CA ASN A 71 -27.58 25.05 6.28
C ASN A 71 -27.36 25.81 4.97
N THR A 72 -26.29 26.61 4.89
CA THR A 72 -25.94 27.34 3.67
C THR A 72 -25.63 26.37 2.53
N ILE A 73 -24.88 25.30 2.78
CA ILE A 73 -24.57 24.29 1.77
C ILE A 73 -25.81 23.55 1.30
N GLU A 74 -26.71 23.15 2.21
CA GLU A 74 -27.96 22.48 1.85
C GLU A 74 -28.82 23.35 0.92
N GLU A 75 -28.89 24.65 1.18
CA GLU A 75 -29.56 25.61 0.30
C GLU A 75 -28.86 25.73 -1.06
N LEU A 76 -27.52 25.83 -1.06
CA LEU A 76 -26.73 25.97 -2.29
C LEU A 76 -26.90 24.78 -3.24
N ARG A 77 -27.02 23.54 -2.71
CA ARG A 77 -27.28 22.33 -3.51
C ARG A 77 -28.55 22.40 -4.36
N SER A 78 -29.52 23.23 -3.96
CA SER A 78 -30.79 23.44 -4.66
C SER A 78 -30.82 24.71 -5.52
N SER A 79 -29.70 25.43 -5.62
CA SER A 79 -29.59 26.73 -6.29
C SER A 79 -28.45 26.75 -7.32
N ASP A 80 -28.50 27.68 -8.28
CA ASP A 80 -27.40 27.91 -9.23
C ASP A 80 -26.28 28.82 -8.68
N ARG A 81 -26.23 29.04 -7.36
CA ARG A 81 -25.24 29.94 -6.73
C ARG A 81 -24.01 29.17 -6.30
N SER A 82 -22.84 29.78 -6.49
CA SER A 82 -21.54 29.23 -6.08
C SER A 82 -21.14 29.55 -4.64
N TYR A 83 -21.88 30.43 -3.94
CA TYR A 83 -21.59 30.82 -2.56
C TYR A 83 -22.83 31.35 -1.83
N GLY A 84 -22.77 31.40 -0.51
CA GLY A 84 -23.80 32.01 0.34
C GLY A 84 -23.19 32.94 1.40
N ILE A 85 -23.79 34.12 1.57
CA ILE A 85 -23.46 35.05 2.67
C ILE A 85 -24.60 35.00 3.69
N ARG A 86 -24.28 34.77 4.97
CA ARG A 86 -25.25 34.72 6.07
C ARG A 86 -24.75 35.53 7.26
N GLN A 87 -25.67 36.11 8.02
CA GLN A 87 -25.34 36.69 9.32
C GLN A 87 -25.11 35.57 10.33
N TRP A 88 -24.01 35.65 11.06
CA TRP A 88 -23.74 34.78 12.20
C TRP A 88 -24.44 35.32 13.43
N GLU A 89 -25.68 34.90 13.64
CA GLU A 89 -26.55 35.41 14.72
C GLU A 89 -25.96 35.25 16.13
N ALA A 90 -25.07 34.29 16.37
CA ALA A 90 -24.42 34.19 17.68
C ALA A 90 -23.47 35.36 17.95
N VAL A 91 -22.93 36.01 16.90
CA VAL A 91 -21.78 36.93 17.00
C VAL A 91 -22.06 38.31 16.41
N GLY A 92 -22.88 38.41 15.37
CA GLY A 92 -23.20 39.65 14.66
C GLY A 92 -22.36 39.91 13.41
N PHE A 93 -21.31 39.14 13.14
CA PHE A 93 -20.57 39.20 11.85
C PHE A 93 -21.33 38.53 10.72
N ASP A 94 -20.95 38.85 9.48
CA ASP A 94 -21.34 38.04 8.32
C ASP A 94 -20.29 36.97 8.02
N VAL A 95 -20.76 35.89 7.41
CA VAL A 95 -20.00 34.71 7.03
C VAL A 95 -20.25 34.44 5.57
N LEU A 96 -19.17 34.27 4.81
CA LEU A 96 -19.21 33.78 3.44
C LEU A 96 -18.86 32.29 3.45
N VAL A 97 -19.72 31.47 2.86
CA VAL A 97 -19.54 30.03 2.72
C VAL A 97 -19.45 29.69 1.24
N VAL A 98 -18.36 29.03 0.85
CA VAL A 98 -18.12 28.53 -0.50
C VAL A 98 -17.92 27.01 -0.44
N PRO A 99 -18.70 26.19 -1.16
CA PRO A 99 -18.54 24.75 -1.18
C PRO A 99 -17.23 24.32 -1.86
N ILE A 100 -16.66 23.22 -1.37
CA ILE A 100 -15.60 22.47 -2.01
C ILE A 100 -16.24 21.19 -2.55
N GLU A 101 -16.42 21.13 -3.86
CA GLU A 101 -17.02 19.99 -4.55
C GLU A 101 -16.01 19.32 -5.46
N ILE A 102 -15.91 17.99 -5.36
CA ILE A 102 -14.99 17.17 -6.16
C ILE A 102 -15.84 16.10 -6.84
N GLU A 103 -15.80 16.04 -8.17
CA GLU A 103 -16.58 15.06 -8.94
C GLU A 103 -18.09 15.05 -8.60
N ASN A 104 -18.67 16.23 -8.31
CA ASN A 104 -20.05 16.43 -7.84
C ASN A 104 -20.36 15.87 -6.44
N GLU A 105 -19.34 15.54 -5.66
CA GLU A 105 -19.47 15.20 -4.24
C GLU A 105 -19.05 16.39 -3.37
N PHE A 106 -19.89 16.75 -2.40
CA PHE A 106 -19.59 17.81 -1.45
C PHE A 106 -18.60 17.30 -0.41
N MET A 107 -17.42 17.91 -0.38
CA MET A 107 -16.35 17.47 0.51
C MET A 107 -16.27 18.32 1.78
N GLY A 108 -16.68 19.59 1.70
CA GLY A 108 -16.60 20.54 2.80
C GLY A 108 -16.71 21.97 2.28
N SER A 109 -16.34 22.98 3.08
CA SER A 109 -16.48 24.38 2.66
C SER A 109 -15.30 25.26 3.06
N VAL A 110 -15.08 26.31 2.27
CA VAL A 110 -14.25 27.45 2.63
C VAL A 110 -15.15 28.49 3.28
N VAL A 111 -14.80 28.91 4.50
CA VAL A 111 -15.60 29.82 5.31
C VAL A 111 -14.78 31.06 5.64
N ALA A 112 -15.25 32.23 5.20
CA ALA A 112 -14.60 33.52 5.49
C ALA A 112 -15.35 34.29 6.57
N LEU A 113 -14.62 34.87 7.52
CA LEU A 113 -15.12 35.38 8.79
C LEU A 113 -14.62 36.80 9.10
N GLY A 114 -15.43 37.58 9.83
CA GLY A 114 -14.98 38.83 10.45
C GLY A 114 -15.25 40.10 9.63
N PHE A 115 -16.25 40.07 8.75
CA PHE A 115 -16.69 41.22 7.97
C PHE A 115 -18.17 41.54 8.18
N LEU A 116 -18.59 42.69 7.66
CA LEU A 116 -19.98 43.09 7.53
C LEU A 116 -20.28 43.35 6.06
N ASN A 117 -21.37 42.78 5.57
CA ASN A 117 -21.96 43.12 4.29
C ASN A 117 -22.64 44.49 4.40
N GLY A 118 -22.44 45.35 3.41
CA GLY A 118 -22.83 46.77 3.44
C GLY A 118 -24.32 47.08 3.61
N GLN A 119 -25.20 46.07 3.62
CA GLN A 119 -26.65 46.23 3.83
C GLN A 119 -27.01 46.26 5.33
N GLY A 120 -27.77 47.26 5.77
CA GLY A 120 -28.38 47.30 7.12
C GLY A 120 -27.38 47.54 8.26
N GLN A 121 -26.59 48.62 8.21
CA GLN A 121 -25.49 48.89 9.16
C GLN A 121 -25.93 49.46 10.51
N GLU A 122 -27.14 49.99 10.64
CA GLU A 122 -27.61 50.62 11.89
C GLU A 122 -27.68 49.58 13.02
N GLY A 123 -26.91 49.81 14.08
CA GLY A 123 -26.90 48.95 15.27
C GLY A 123 -25.99 47.71 15.21
N ARG A 124 -25.50 47.29 14.04
CA ARG A 124 -24.69 46.05 13.92
C ARG A 124 -23.36 46.07 14.69
N PHE A 125 -22.69 47.23 14.75
CA PHE A 125 -21.49 47.37 15.57
C PHE A 125 -21.80 47.24 17.07
N GLN A 126 -22.93 47.79 17.51
CA GLN A 126 -23.36 47.70 18.91
C GLN A 126 -23.72 46.25 19.27
N GLU A 127 -24.43 45.57 18.37
CA GLU A 127 -24.75 44.14 18.48
C GLU A 127 -23.49 43.27 18.59
N ILE A 128 -22.47 43.52 17.78
CA ILE A 128 -21.17 42.82 17.88
C ILE A 128 -20.52 43.07 19.25
N LYS A 129 -20.50 44.32 19.73
CA LYS A 129 -19.91 44.65 21.05
C LYS A 129 -20.60 43.88 22.18
N GLU A 130 -21.93 43.84 22.17
CA GLU A 130 -22.74 43.13 23.17
C GLU A 130 -22.51 41.62 23.11
N ARG A 131 -22.48 41.03 21.91
CA ARG A 131 -22.25 39.60 21.73
C ARG A 131 -20.84 39.16 22.11
N LEU A 132 -19.83 39.95 21.76
CA LEU A 132 -18.45 39.67 22.19
C LEU A 132 -18.31 39.73 23.71
N ALA A 133 -18.99 40.66 24.38
CA ALA A 133 -19.02 40.71 25.84
C ALA A 133 -19.65 39.45 26.45
N ILE A 134 -20.72 38.90 25.86
CA ILE A 134 -21.33 37.63 26.29
C ILE A 134 -20.34 36.46 26.18
N PHE A 135 -19.49 36.44 25.16
CA PHE A 135 -18.42 35.43 25.02
C PHE A 135 -17.20 35.67 25.93
N GLY A 136 -17.25 36.71 26.78
CA GLY A 136 -16.23 37.02 27.78
C GLY A 136 -15.07 37.86 27.25
N ALA A 137 -15.27 38.62 26.16
CA ALA A 137 -14.28 39.59 25.70
C ALA A 137 -14.15 40.76 26.69
N SER A 138 -12.93 41.17 26.98
CA SER A 138 -12.66 42.43 27.68
C SER A 138 -13.02 43.65 26.82
N VAL A 139 -13.22 44.81 27.43
CA VAL A 139 -13.51 46.06 26.72
C VAL A 139 -12.41 46.40 25.70
N GLU A 140 -11.14 46.15 26.05
CA GLU A 140 -10.00 46.36 25.16
C GLU A 140 -10.05 45.44 23.93
N GLU A 141 -10.37 44.15 24.12
CA GLU A 141 -10.52 43.19 23.02
C GLU A 141 -11.69 43.53 22.10
N ILE A 142 -12.80 44.01 22.66
CA ILE A 142 -13.99 44.44 21.91
C ILE A 142 -13.66 45.64 21.01
N GLU A 143 -13.02 46.67 21.55
CA GLU A 143 -12.63 47.85 20.75
C GLU A 143 -11.57 47.49 19.69
N ALA A 144 -10.61 46.62 20.02
CA ALA A 144 -9.63 46.11 19.06
C ALA A 144 -10.27 45.26 17.95
N ALA A 145 -11.30 44.48 18.26
CA ALA A 145 -12.03 43.69 17.28
C ALA A 145 -12.86 44.58 16.35
N VAL A 146 -13.64 45.51 16.91
CA VAL A 146 -14.53 46.41 16.17
C VAL A 146 -13.76 47.33 15.24
N SER A 147 -12.64 47.90 15.69
CA SER A 147 -11.79 48.77 14.87
C SER A 147 -11.19 48.06 13.64
N LYS A 148 -11.12 46.73 13.66
CA LYS A 148 -10.58 45.90 12.59
C LYS A 148 -11.61 45.35 11.61
N VAL A 149 -12.91 45.48 11.91
CA VAL A 149 -14.00 45.00 11.06
C VAL A 149 -14.03 45.80 9.77
N LYS A 150 -14.09 45.09 8.64
CA LYS A 150 -14.33 45.71 7.34
C LYS A 150 -15.79 45.59 6.96
N ILE A 151 -16.32 46.69 6.46
CA ILE A 151 -17.61 46.75 5.78
C ILE A 151 -17.33 46.62 4.29
N LEU A 152 -17.85 45.57 3.67
CA LEU A 152 -17.70 45.32 2.24
C LEU A 152 -18.90 45.91 1.49
N GLN A 153 -18.63 46.87 0.60
CA GLN A 153 -19.60 47.40 -0.36
C GLN A 153 -19.58 46.57 -1.64
N ASP A 154 -20.62 46.66 -2.47
CA ASP A 154 -20.86 45.77 -3.62
C ASP A 154 -19.61 45.49 -4.48
N ARG A 155 -18.84 46.53 -4.85
CA ARG A 155 -17.63 46.34 -5.65
C ARG A 155 -16.52 45.58 -4.92
N ASP A 156 -16.28 45.89 -3.65
CA ASP A 156 -15.25 45.20 -2.86
C ASP A 156 -15.68 43.77 -2.49
N LEU A 157 -16.99 43.57 -2.32
CA LEU A 157 -17.59 42.28 -2.03
C LEU A 157 -17.40 41.29 -3.19
N GLU A 158 -17.59 41.73 -4.44
CA GLU A 158 -17.35 40.90 -5.63
C GLU A 158 -15.90 40.40 -5.71
N HIS A 159 -14.91 41.28 -5.52
CA HIS A 159 -13.49 40.89 -5.55
C HIS A 159 -13.12 39.98 -4.38
N PHE A 160 -13.69 40.24 -3.21
CA PHE A 160 -13.50 39.41 -2.03
C PHE A 160 -14.04 37.99 -2.25
N VAL A 161 -15.28 37.87 -2.73
CA VAL A 161 -15.91 36.58 -3.02
C VAL A 161 -15.08 35.81 -4.03
N ALA A 162 -14.66 36.44 -5.13
CA ALA A 162 -13.86 35.79 -6.17
C ALA A 162 -12.55 35.21 -5.62
N LEU A 163 -11.90 35.88 -4.65
CA LEU A 163 -10.70 35.34 -4.01
C LEU A 163 -10.98 34.16 -3.07
N VAL A 164 -12.11 34.16 -2.36
CA VAL A 164 -12.50 33.03 -1.51
C VAL A 164 -12.91 31.82 -2.37
N GLU A 165 -13.59 32.05 -3.49
CA GLU A 165 -13.87 31.02 -4.49
C GLU A 165 -12.58 30.44 -5.09
N LEU A 166 -11.58 31.28 -5.37
CA LEU A 166 -10.28 30.82 -5.84
C LEU A 166 -9.58 29.89 -4.82
N VAL A 167 -9.74 30.14 -3.50
CA VAL A 167 -9.24 29.22 -2.47
C VAL A 167 -9.92 27.84 -2.58
N ALA A 168 -11.23 27.81 -2.78
CA ALA A 168 -11.97 26.55 -2.96
C ALA A 168 -11.53 25.82 -4.24
N GLN A 169 -11.39 26.55 -5.35
CA GLN A 169 -10.94 25.99 -6.64
C GLN A 169 -9.52 25.41 -6.58
N GLU A 170 -8.60 26.06 -5.88
CA GLU A 170 -7.23 25.56 -5.71
C GLU A 170 -7.20 24.25 -4.92
N ILE A 171 -8.06 24.13 -3.90
CA ILE A 171 -8.22 22.88 -3.12
C ILE A 171 -8.68 21.72 -4.02
N VAL A 172 -9.70 21.97 -4.85
CA VAL A 172 -10.22 20.98 -5.81
C VAL A 172 -9.13 20.57 -6.80
N THR A 173 -8.43 21.55 -7.39
CA THR A 173 -7.38 21.32 -8.39
C THR A 173 -6.26 20.44 -7.83
N LEU A 174 -5.78 20.75 -6.63
CA LEU A 174 -4.72 19.98 -5.99
C LEU A 174 -5.17 18.56 -5.67
N HIS A 175 -6.38 18.36 -5.16
CA HIS A 175 -6.90 17.03 -4.88
C HIS A 175 -6.90 16.15 -6.15
N LEU A 176 -7.39 16.70 -7.27
CA LEU A 176 -7.38 16.01 -8.55
C LEU A 176 -5.95 15.67 -9.02
N GLU A 177 -4.98 16.57 -8.83
CA GLU A 177 -3.58 16.27 -9.14
C GLU A 177 -2.99 15.16 -8.28
N ILE A 178 -3.27 15.16 -6.97
CA ILE A 178 -2.79 14.13 -6.04
C ILE A 178 -3.37 12.78 -6.44
N THR A 179 -4.69 12.69 -6.63
CA THR A 179 -5.36 11.44 -7.05
C THR A 179 -4.80 10.94 -8.37
N LYS A 180 -4.59 11.83 -9.36
CA LYS A 180 -3.98 11.45 -10.65
C LYS A 180 -2.54 10.94 -10.51
N ARG A 181 -1.74 11.53 -9.61
CA ARG A 181 -0.38 11.05 -9.32
C ARG A 181 -0.40 9.69 -8.63
N GLU A 182 -1.30 9.48 -7.68
CA GLU A 182 -1.48 8.19 -7.00
C GLU A 182 -1.92 7.09 -7.98
N ASP A 183 -2.88 7.38 -8.85
CA ASP A 183 -3.31 6.46 -9.90
C ASP A 183 -2.16 6.14 -10.86
N ARG A 184 -1.36 7.15 -11.23
CA ARG A 184 -0.19 6.93 -12.08
C ARG A 184 0.89 6.09 -11.39
N ILE A 185 1.12 6.31 -10.09
CA ILE A 185 2.02 5.47 -9.27
C ILE A 185 1.49 4.04 -9.22
N LYS A 186 0.18 3.84 -9.03
CA LYS A 186 -0.44 2.53 -9.00
C LYS A 186 -0.34 1.81 -10.35
N GLU A 187 -0.53 2.54 -11.45
CA GLU A 187 -0.37 2.02 -12.81
C GLU A 187 1.09 1.66 -13.11
N LEU A 188 2.04 2.54 -12.77
CA LEU A 188 3.47 2.27 -12.87
C LEU A 188 3.89 1.08 -12.01
N ASN A 189 3.37 0.96 -10.78
CA ASN A 189 3.60 -0.19 -9.91
C ASN A 189 2.99 -1.47 -10.48
N LYS A 190 1.88 -1.40 -11.22
CA LYS A 190 1.29 -2.55 -11.93
C LYS A 190 2.13 -2.95 -13.15
N GLU A 191 2.67 -1.99 -13.90
CA GLU A 191 3.59 -2.24 -15.02
C GLU A 191 4.96 -2.78 -14.54
N LEU A 192 5.50 -2.22 -13.46
CA LEU A 192 6.72 -2.70 -12.79
C LEU A 192 6.48 -4.07 -12.14
N GLY A 193 5.36 -4.24 -11.46
CA GLY A 193 4.93 -5.52 -10.86
C GLY A 193 4.64 -6.61 -11.89
N GLY A 194 4.56 -6.28 -13.19
CA GLY A 194 4.56 -7.25 -14.29
C GLY A 194 5.95 -7.77 -14.65
N ARG A 195 7.02 -7.00 -14.37
CA ARG A 195 8.43 -7.33 -14.69
C ARG A 195 9.21 -7.90 -13.50
N TYR A 196 8.72 -7.73 -12.26
CA TYR A 196 9.37 -8.19 -11.03
C TYR A 196 8.59 -9.31 -10.31
N ARG A 197 7.88 -10.19 -11.04
CA ARG A 197 6.94 -11.22 -10.52
C ARG A 197 7.55 -12.43 -9.79
N TYR A 198 8.60 -12.22 -9.03
CA TYR A 198 9.06 -13.20 -8.07
C TYR A 198 9.22 -12.45 -6.76
N ASP A 199 8.13 -12.39 -5.97
CA ASP A 199 7.95 -11.51 -4.80
C ASP A 199 9.09 -11.55 -3.75
N ASN A 200 10.01 -12.52 -3.86
CA ASN A 200 11.16 -12.69 -2.98
C ASN A 200 12.51 -12.76 -3.72
N MET A 201 12.56 -12.61 -5.04
CA MET A 201 13.81 -12.61 -5.81
C MET A 201 14.19 -11.17 -6.19
N ILE A 202 15.32 -10.72 -5.65
CA ILE A 202 15.85 -9.37 -5.90
C ILE A 202 17.00 -9.47 -6.90
N GLY A 203 16.91 -8.68 -7.97
CA GLY A 203 18.00 -8.55 -8.95
C GLY A 203 17.59 -7.75 -10.20
N LYS A 204 18.43 -6.79 -10.59
CA LYS A 204 18.31 -5.99 -11.81
C LYS A 204 19.35 -6.35 -12.86
N SER A 205 20.40 -7.08 -12.48
CA SER A 205 21.49 -7.47 -13.38
C SER A 205 21.00 -8.28 -14.58
N LYS A 206 21.70 -8.15 -15.71
CA LYS A 206 21.37 -8.88 -16.95
C LYS A 206 21.23 -10.40 -16.75
N PRO A 207 22.10 -11.10 -15.99
CA PRO A 207 21.92 -12.53 -15.68
C PRO A 207 20.60 -12.83 -14.96
N MET A 208 20.20 -12.00 -14.00
CA MET A 208 18.93 -12.15 -13.29
C MET A 208 17.71 -11.88 -14.19
N GLN A 209 17.79 -10.87 -15.06
CA GLN A 209 16.73 -10.60 -16.03
C GLN A 209 16.53 -11.76 -17.01
N ASN A 210 17.61 -12.39 -17.46
CA ASN A 210 17.54 -13.60 -18.28
C ASN A 210 16.90 -14.78 -17.52
N LEU A 211 17.24 -14.93 -16.24
CA LEU A 211 16.63 -15.93 -15.36
C LEU A 211 15.12 -15.70 -15.24
N TYR A 212 14.67 -14.47 -14.99
CA TYR A 212 13.25 -14.14 -14.93
C TYR A 212 12.53 -14.43 -16.24
N ALA A 213 13.12 -14.07 -17.37
CA ALA A 213 12.55 -14.38 -18.69
C ALA A 213 12.42 -15.90 -18.93
N LEU A 214 13.35 -16.72 -18.42
CA LEU A 214 13.25 -18.17 -18.47
C LEU A 214 12.12 -18.68 -17.58
N LEU A 215 12.05 -18.19 -16.33
CA LEU A 215 11.00 -18.56 -15.39
C LEU A 215 9.60 -18.24 -15.93
N ASP A 216 9.44 -17.11 -16.64
CA ASP A 216 8.21 -16.72 -17.30
C ASP A 216 7.78 -17.69 -18.42
N LYS A 217 8.74 -18.24 -19.16
CA LYS A 217 8.48 -19.23 -20.23
C LYS A 217 8.05 -20.59 -19.69
N ILE A 218 8.55 -20.98 -18.51
CA ILE A 218 8.36 -22.34 -17.97
C ILE A 218 7.26 -22.43 -16.90
N LYS A 219 6.66 -21.31 -16.49
CA LYS A 219 5.71 -21.26 -15.37
C LYS A 219 4.53 -22.22 -15.54
N THR A 220 3.99 -22.36 -16.76
CA THR A 220 2.87 -23.26 -17.07
C THR A 220 3.27 -24.68 -17.42
N ALA A 221 4.57 -24.96 -17.61
CA ALA A 221 5.04 -26.30 -17.93
C ALA A 221 5.07 -27.18 -16.67
N ASP A 222 4.63 -28.43 -16.76
CA ASP A 222 4.71 -29.41 -15.66
C ASP A 222 6.03 -30.22 -15.66
N SER A 223 6.96 -29.90 -16.57
CA SER A 223 8.27 -30.54 -16.68
C SER A 223 9.11 -30.42 -15.41
N THR A 224 10.02 -31.38 -15.22
CA THR A 224 11.03 -31.34 -14.17
C THR A 224 12.01 -30.19 -14.41
N VAL A 225 12.43 -29.56 -13.31
CA VAL A 225 13.39 -28.44 -13.35
C VAL A 225 14.58 -28.78 -12.47
N LEU A 226 15.79 -28.67 -13.01
CA LEU A 226 17.05 -28.78 -12.28
C LEU A 226 17.67 -27.39 -12.11
N ILE A 227 17.83 -26.95 -10.86
CA ILE A 227 18.41 -25.67 -10.47
C ILE A 227 19.86 -25.92 -10.00
N GLN A 228 20.84 -25.38 -10.72
CA GLN A 228 22.25 -25.53 -10.39
C GLN A 228 22.83 -24.19 -9.94
N GLY A 229 23.53 -24.18 -8.81
CA GLY A 229 24.16 -22.97 -8.31
C GLY A 229 24.82 -23.16 -6.96
N GLU A 230 25.73 -22.25 -6.62
CA GLU A 230 26.46 -22.27 -5.35
C GLU A 230 25.52 -22.17 -4.13
N ASN A 231 26.03 -22.57 -2.97
CA ASN A 231 25.29 -22.42 -1.71
C ASN A 231 24.99 -20.95 -1.45
N GLY A 232 23.78 -20.67 -0.96
CA GLY A 232 23.35 -19.30 -0.66
C GLY A 232 22.99 -18.43 -1.87
N THR A 233 22.93 -18.96 -3.10
CA THR A 233 22.56 -18.18 -4.29
C THR A 233 21.05 -17.93 -4.45
N GLY A 234 20.21 -18.53 -3.60
CA GLY A 234 18.75 -18.37 -3.63
C GLY A 234 18.00 -19.45 -4.42
N LYS A 235 18.54 -20.68 -4.53
CA LYS A 235 17.91 -21.81 -5.26
C LYS A 235 16.47 -22.10 -4.78
N GLU A 236 16.22 -22.04 -3.47
CA GLU A 236 14.88 -22.25 -2.90
C GLU A 236 13.89 -21.16 -3.33
N LEU A 237 14.34 -19.90 -3.46
CA LEU A 237 13.50 -18.80 -3.92
C LEU A 237 13.05 -19.02 -5.36
N ILE A 238 13.95 -19.56 -6.21
CA ILE A 238 13.65 -19.95 -7.59
C ILE A 238 12.63 -21.10 -7.62
N ALA A 239 12.78 -22.10 -6.75
CA ALA A 239 11.83 -23.21 -6.67
C ALA A 239 10.42 -22.74 -6.26
N LYS A 240 10.33 -21.86 -5.25
CA LYS A 240 9.06 -21.21 -4.84
C LYS A 240 8.47 -20.38 -5.97
N ALA A 241 9.29 -19.59 -6.66
CA ALA A 241 8.90 -18.81 -7.82
C ALA A 241 8.26 -19.65 -8.92
N ILE A 242 8.84 -20.82 -9.24
CA ILE A 242 8.29 -21.76 -10.21
C ILE A 242 6.93 -22.29 -9.74
N HIS A 243 6.81 -22.70 -8.47
CA HIS A 243 5.58 -23.26 -7.93
C HIS A 243 4.42 -22.25 -7.91
N TYR A 244 4.62 -21.08 -7.29
CA TYR A 244 3.55 -20.09 -7.09
C TYR A 244 3.12 -19.39 -8.38
N ASN A 245 3.92 -19.48 -9.45
CA ASN A 245 3.53 -19.01 -10.78
C ASN A 245 2.98 -20.13 -11.69
N SER A 246 2.84 -21.35 -11.19
CA SER A 246 2.35 -22.49 -11.97
C SER A 246 0.85 -22.76 -11.85
N ASN A 247 0.36 -23.72 -12.64
CA ASN A 247 -1.00 -24.25 -12.52
C ASN A 247 -1.23 -24.98 -11.18
N ARG A 248 -0.18 -25.27 -10.41
CA ARG A 248 -0.23 -25.94 -9.10
C ARG A 248 -0.04 -24.97 -7.93
N LYS A 249 -0.11 -23.66 -8.15
CA LYS A 249 0.14 -22.61 -7.13
C LYS A 249 -0.68 -22.74 -5.83
N ASP A 250 -1.89 -23.31 -5.91
CA ASP A 250 -2.80 -23.49 -4.77
C ASP A 250 -2.71 -24.91 -4.17
N LYS A 251 -1.69 -25.69 -4.59
CA LYS A 251 -1.42 -27.06 -4.15
C LYS A 251 -0.22 -27.10 -3.20
N PRO A 252 0.02 -28.21 -2.47
CA PRO A 252 1.15 -28.29 -1.56
C PRO A 252 2.51 -28.04 -2.26
N PHE A 253 3.35 -27.23 -1.63
CA PHE A 253 4.77 -27.10 -1.95
C PHE A 253 5.58 -27.74 -0.83
N VAL A 254 6.12 -28.93 -1.09
CA VAL A 254 6.88 -29.71 -0.11
C VAL A 254 8.37 -29.58 -0.40
N VAL A 255 9.16 -29.31 0.63
CA VAL A 255 10.61 -29.13 0.53
C VAL A 255 11.31 -30.22 1.33
N GLN A 256 12.32 -30.85 0.74
CA GLN A 256 13.22 -31.74 1.47
C GLN A 256 14.65 -31.52 1.02
N ASN A 257 15.55 -31.25 1.97
CA ASN A 257 16.98 -31.25 1.75
C ASN A 257 17.52 -32.68 1.92
N CYS A 258 18.17 -33.21 0.87
CA CYS A 258 18.65 -34.60 0.84
C CYS A 258 19.89 -34.84 1.70
N SER A 259 20.62 -33.77 2.08
CA SER A 259 21.81 -33.85 2.93
C SER A 259 21.49 -33.85 4.45
N ALA A 260 20.25 -33.53 4.82
CA ALA A 260 19.87 -33.28 6.21
C ALA A 260 19.77 -34.54 7.09
N PHE A 261 19.60 -35.71 6.47
CA PHE A 261 19.35 -36.98 7.17
C PHE A 261 20.28 -38.08 6.67
N ASN A 262 20.52 -39.09 7.49
CA ASN A 262 21.08 -40.34 6.99
C ASN A 262 20.08 -41.06 6.06
N ASP A 263 20.57 -41.96 5.21
CA ASP A 263 19.75 -42.63 4.19
C ASP A 263 18.47 -43.27 4.72
N ASN A 264 18.53 -43.98 5.85
CA ASN A 264 17.35 -44.66 6.42
C ASN A 264 16.27 -43.67 6.87
N LEU A 265 16.68 -42.57 7.51
CA LEU A 265 15.76 -41.52 7.94
C LEU A 265 15.21 -40.76 6.72
N LEU A 266 16.06 -40.40 5.75
CA LEU A 266 15.63 -39.75 4.51
C LEU A 266 14.62 -40.61 3.75
N GLU A 267 14.87 -41.91 3.63
CA GLU A 267 13.96 -42.86 2.98
C GLU A 267 12.60 -42.87 3.68
N SER A 268 12.59 -42.98 5.01
CA SER A 268 11.38 -42.96 5.82
C SER A 268 10.64 -41.61 5.73
N GLU A 269 11.33 -40.48 5.61
CA GLU A 269 10.69 -39.18 5.39
C GLU A 269 10.06 -39.09 3.99
N LEU A 270 10.82 -39.43 2.94
CA LEU A 270 10.37 -39.30 1.56
C LEU A 270 9.20 -40.24 1.24
N PHE A 271 9.32 -41.52 1.60
CA PHE A 271 8.39 -42.57 1.20
C PHE A 271 7.46 -43.04 2.32
N GLY A 272 7.71 -42.65 3.57
CA GLY A 272 6.95 -43.12 4.72
C GLY A 272 7.31 -44.55 5.10
N HIS A 273 6.68 -45.05 6.15
CA HIS A 273 6.87 -46.42 6.62
C HIS A 273 5.59 -46.99 7.22
N VAL A 274 5.49 -48.32 7.24
CA VAL A 274 4.48 -49.04 8.02
C VAL A 274 5.02 -49.38 9.41
N LYS A 275 4.11 -49.57 10.37
CA LYS A 275 4.43 -50.02 11.72
C LYS A 275 5.23 -51.33 11.64
N GLY A 276 6.34 -51.37 12.38
CA GLY A 276 7.23 -52.54 12.43
C GLY A 276 8.24 -52.65 11.30
N ALA A 277 8.33 -51.66 10.40
CA ALA A 277 9.29 -51.68 9.29
C ALA A 277 10.78 -51.66 9.75
N PHE A 278 11.06 -51.04 10.90
CA PHE A 278 12.38 -51.03 11.55
C PHE A 278 12.23 -50.78 13.05
N THR A 279 13.32 -50.95 13.82
CA THR A 279 13.36 -50.62 15.25
C THR A 279 13.08 -49.14 15.47
N GLY A 280 11.90 -48.83 16.04
CA GLY A 280 11.43 -47.45 16.24
C GLY A 280 10.18 -47.08 15.41
N ALA A 281 9.79 -47.90 14.44
CA ALA A 281 8.57 -47.72 13.64
C ALA A 281 7.31 -48.13 14.45
N ILE A 282 6.95 -47.34 15.46
CA ILE A 282 5.84 -47.64 16.39
C ILE A 282 4.44 -47.43 15.77
N ARG A 283 4.36 -46.66 14.69
CA ARG A 283 3.12 -46.34 13.96
C ARG A 283 3.41 -46.17 12.47
N ASP A 284 2.37 -46.22 11.65
CA ASP A 284 2.48 -45.85 10.24
C ASP A 284 2.79 -44.35 10.10
N LYS A 285 3.63 -44.01 9.11
CA LYS A 285 3.97 -42.64 8.75
C LYS A 285 3.78 -42.45 7.25
N LYS A 286 3.03 -41.40 6.87
CA LYS A 286 2.92 -40.96 5.47
C LYS A 286 4.25 -40.35 5.02
N GLY A 287 4.67 -40.70 3.80
CA GLY A 287 5.83 -40.09 3.17
C GLY A 287 5.54 -38.70 2.62
N LEU A 288 6.57 -37.87 2.50
CA LEU A 288 6.47 -36.52 1.94
C LEU A 288 5.98 -36.53 0.49
N PHE A 289 6.27 -37.57 -0.30
CA PHE A 289 5.69 -37.70 -1.65
C PHE A 289 4.17 -37.86 -1.63
N GLU A 290 3.61 -38.50 -0.61
CA GLU A 290 2.15 -38.58 -0.41
C GLU A 290 1.57 -37.22 -0.01
N VAL A 291 2.30 -36.46 0.82
CA VAL A 291 1.90 -35.10 1.24
C VAL A 291 1.93 -34.13 0.06
N ALA A 292 2.87 -34.31 -0.87
CA ALA A 292 3.05 -33.47 -2.05
C ALA A 292 2.10 -33.82 -3.21
N ASP A 293 1.20 -34.79 -3.07
CA ASP A 293 0.33 -35.25 -4.15
C ASP A 293 -0.46 -34.09 -4.78
N LYS A 294 -0.50 -34.05 -6.11
CA LYS A 294 -1.03 -32.98 -6.98
C LYS A 294 -0.31 -31.63 -6.87
N GLY A 295 0.72 -31.55 -6.02
CA GLY A 295 1.50 -30.35 -5.75
C GLY A 295 2.87 -30.37 -6.42
N THR A 296 3.83 -29.75 -5.75
CA THR A 296 5.23 -29.66 -6.18
C THR A 296 6.14 -30.11 -5.05
N PHE A 297 7.16 -30.89 -5.40
CA PHE A 297 8.17 -31.35 -4.47
C PHE A 297 9.53 -30.77 -4.89
N PHE A 298 10.13 -30.02 -3.98
CA PHE A 298 11.46 -29.45 -4.10
C PHE A 298 12.50 -30.34 -3.38
N LEU A 299 13.38 -30.97 -4.16
CA LEU A 299 14.49 -31.79 -3.69
C LEU A 299 15.76 -30.93 -3.69
N ASP A 300 16.14 -30.42 -2.53
CA ASP A 300 17.37 -29.64 -2.37
C ASP A 300 18.58 -30.55 -2.13
N GLU A 301 19.73 -30.12 -2.64
CA GLU A 301 20.99 -30.87 -2.66
C GLU A 301 20.86 -32.33 -3.16
N ILE A 302 20.22 -32.53 -4.31
CA ILE A 302 20.00 -33.86 -4.93
C ILE A 302 21.32 -34.63 -5.18
N GLY A 303 22.44 -33.91 -5.34
CA GLY A 303 23.78 -34.48 -5.50
C GLY A 303 24.36 -35.12 -4.23
N ASP A 304 23.68 -35.01 -3.08
CA ASP A 304 24.05 -35.71 -1.84
C ASP A 304 23.32 -37.05 -1.66
N THR A 305 22.45 -37.44 -2.60
CA THR A 305 21.72 -38.71 -2.49
C THR A 305 22.61 -39.93 -2.78
N SER A 306 22.47 -40.97 -1.96
CA SER A 306 23.16 -42.23 -2.19
C SER A 306 22.66 -42.98 -3.43
N PRO A 307 23.45 -43.90 -4.01
CA PRO A 307 23.01 -44.68 -5.17
C PRO A 307 21.70 -45.45 -4.96
N GLN A 308 21.44 -45.92 -3.72
CA GLN A 308 20.19 -46.59 -3.39
C GLN A 308 18.99 -45.64 -3.43
N MET A 309 19.17 -44.42 -2.91
CA MET A 309 18.14 -43.39 -2.97
C MET A 309 17.88 -42.92 -4.40
N GLN A 310 18.92 -42.79 -5.22
CA GLN A 310 18.79 -42.43 -6.64
C GLN A 310 17.88 -43.42 -7.39
N VAL A 311 17.97 -44.73 -7.11
CA VAL A 311 17.08 -45.75 -7.70
C VAL A 311 15.62 -45.54 -7.29
N LYS A 312 15.35 -45.24 -6.02
CA LYS A 312 13.98 -45.03 -5.52
C LYS A 312 13.38 -43.75 -6.08
N LEU A 313 14.17 -42.66 -6.13
CA LEU A 313 13.75 -41.40 -6.72
C LEU A 313 13.45 -41.56 -8.22
N LEU A 314 14.29 -42.28 -8.97
CA LEU A 314 14.05 -42.55 -10.39
C LEU A 314 12.67 -43.19 -10.64
N ARG A 315 12.27 -44.16 -9.81
CA ARG A 315 10.94 -44.80 -9.93
C ARG A 315 9.81 -43.80 -9.74
N VAL A 316 9.92 -42.89 -8.77
CA VAL A 316 8.93 -41.83 -8.57
C VAL A 316 8.87 -40.90 -9.78
N LEU A 317 10.02 -40.50 -10.32
CA LEU A 317 10.08 -39.59 -11.47
C LEU A 317 9.61 -40.22 -12.80
N GLN A 318 9.74 -41.53 -12.94
CA GLN A 318 9.34 -42.24 -14.16
C GLN A 318 7.86 -42.65 -14.12
N GLU A 319 7.43 -43.26 -13.02
CA GLU A 319 6.13 -43.93 -12.93
C GLU A 319 5.13 -43.20 -12.03
N GLY A 320 5.58 -42.23 -11.23
CA GLY A 320 4.77 -41.61 -10.17
C GLY A 320 4.48 -42.58 -9.04
N ILE A 321 5.33 -43.60 -8.84
CA ILE A 321 5.08 -44.68 -7.88
C ILE A 321 6.23 -44.79 -6.89
N PHE A 322 5.90 -44.96 -5.61
CA PHE A 322 6.85 -45.32 -4.55
C PHE A 322 6.28 -46.40 -3.64
N MET A 323 7.13 -46.99 -2.80
CA MET A 323 6.72 -48.00 -1.83
C MET A 323 7.19 -47.56 -0.43
N PRO A 324 6.27 -47.42 0.55
CA PRO A 324 6.67 -47.15 1.93
C PRO A 324 7.60 -48.23 2.47
N VAL A 325 8.50 -47.86 3.38
CA VAL A 325 9.43 -48.82 4.00
C VAL A 325 8.63 -49.89 4.74
N GLY A 326 8.92 -51.16 4.45
CA GLY A 326 8.24 -52.33 5.01
C GLY A 326 6.85 -52.64 4.40
N ALA A 327 6.36 -51.84 3.45
CA ALA A 327 5.12 -52.14 2.74
C ALA A 327 5.34 -53.12 1.58
N VAL A 328 4.28 -53.83 1.20
CA VAL A 328 4.26 -54.73 0.03
C VAL A 328 3.46 -54.18 -1.15
N THR A 329 2.73 -53.08 -0.93
CA THR A 329 1.89 -52.43 -1.94
C THR A 329 2.45 -51.05 -2.30
N PRO A 330 2.66 -50.76 -3.60
CA PRO A 330 3.07 -49.44 -4.04
C PRO A 330 1.95 -48.39 -3.89
N LYS A 331 2.34 -47.12 -3.81
CA LYS A 331 1.46 -45.95 -3.83
C LYS A 331 1.76 -45.11 -5.07
N LYS A 332 0.71 -44.58 -5.70
CA LYS A 332 0.81 -43.68 -6.86
C LYS A 332 0.54 -42.23 -6.46
N VAL A 333 1.31 -41.30 -6.99
CA VAL A 333 1.20 -39.86 -6.78
C VAL A 333 1.43 -39.09 -8.07
N ASP A 334 0.88 -37.88 -8.16
CA ASP A 334 1.10 -36.93 -9.23
C ASP A 334 1.82 -35.69 -8.69
N VAL A 335 3.15 -35.65 -8.81
CA VAL A 335 3.98 -34.61 -8.19
C VAL A 335 4.89 -33.98 -9.24
N ARG A 336 4.85 -32.64 -9.34
CA ARG A 336 5.85 -31.90 -10.12
C ARG A 336 7.16 -31.83 -9.34
N ILE A 337 8.26 -32.23 -9.96
CA ILE A 337 9.58 -32.26 -9.30
C ILE A 337 10.42 -31.03 -9.70
N ILE A 338 10.95 -30.35 -8.69
CA ILE A 338 12.03 -29.37 -8.84
C ILE A 338 13.21 -29.90 -8.03
N ALA A 339 14.39 -29.98 -8.61
CA ALA A 339 15.60 -30.40 -7.90
C ALA A 339 16.64 -29.29 -7.91
N ALA A 340 17.45 -29.21 -6.85
CA ALA A 340 18.56 -28.28 -6.76
C ALA A 340 19.85 -28.99 -6.31
N THR A 341 20.99 -28.48 -6.74
CA THR A 341 22.31 -28.97 -6.31
C THR A 341 23.38 -27.90 -6.52
N ASN A 342 24.39 -27.90 -5.65
CA ASN A 342 25.63 -27.16 -5.88
C ASN A 342 26.71 -27.98 -6.62
N LYS A 343 26.53 -29.30 -6.76
CA LYS A 343 27.50 -30.22 -7.36
C LYS A 343 27.38 -30.29 -8.87
N ASN A 344 28.50 -30.62 -9.52
CA ASN A 344 28.51 -30.95 -10.94
C ASN A 344 28.05 -32.39 -11.16
N LEU A 345 26.76 -32.60 -11.45
CA LEU A 345 26.20 -33.93 -11.68
C LEU A 345 26.83 -34.65 -12.89
N LYS A 346 27.33 -33.93 -13.90
CA LYS A 346 27.99 -34.56 -15.06
C LYS A 346 29.30 -35.22 -14.67
N GLU A 347 30.14 -34.53 -13.90
CA GLU A 347 31.37 -35.10 -13.34
C GLU A 347 31.07 -36.30 -12.42
N MET A 348 29.99 -36.22 -11.63
CA MET A 348 29.58 -37.33 -10.77
C MET A 348 29.13 -38.57 -11.56
N ILE A 349 28.55 -38.39 -12.76
CA ILE A 349 28.22 -39.50 -13.67
C ILE A 349 29.51 -40.16 -14.17
N GLU A 350 30.49 -39.38 -14.60
CA GLU A 350 31.80 -39.91 -15.04
C GLU A 350 32.51 -40.68 -13.92
N GLN A 351 32.33 -40.26 -12.67
CA GLN A 351 32.85 -40.93 -11.48
C GLN A 351 32.00 -42.11 -11.01
N GLY A 352 30.84 -42.38 -11.62
CA GLY A 352 29.93 -43.44 -11.22
C GLY A 352 29.21 -43.22 -9.88
N THR A 353 29.21 -41.99 -9.36
CA THR A 353 28.56 -41.62 -8.08
C THR A 353 27.15 -41.05 -8.25
N PHE A 354 26.78 -40.69 -9.48
CA PHE A 354 25.42 -40.29 -9.84
C PHE A 354 24.95 -41.04 -11.08
N ARG A 355 23.70 -41.51 -11.07
CA ARG A 355 23.16 -42.26 -12.21
C ARG A 355 22.78 -41.35 -13.37
N GLU A 356 23.20 -41.77 -14.57
CA GLU A 356 22.92 -41.07 -15.82
C GLU A 356 21.42 -41.00 -16.14
N ASP A 357 20.67 -42.08 -15.90
CA ASP A 357 19.23 -42.14 -16.16
C ASP A 357 18.42 -41.16 -15.30
N LEU A 358 18.77 -41.02 -14.02
CA LEU A 358 18.19 -40.04 -13.12
C LEU A 358 18.53 -38.61 -13.54
N TYR A 359 19.77 -38.35 -13.96
CA TYR A 359 20.19 -37.04 -14.44
C TYR A 359 19.33 -36.56 -15.61
N TYR A 360 19.15 -37.38 -16.65
CA TYR A 360 18.34 -36.97 -17.81
C TYR A 360 16.85 -36.78 -17.46
N ARG A 361 16.33 -37.50 -16.46
CA ARG A 361 14.95 -37.31 -16.01
C ARG A 361 14.75 -36.04 -15.19
N LEU A 362 15.78 -35.61 -14.46
CA LEU A 362 15.79 -34.34 -13.72
C LEU A 362 16.06 -33.14 -14.64
N ASN A 363 16.98 -33.29 -15.60
CA ASN A 363 17.52 -32.21 -16.41
C ASN A 363 16.69 -31.94 -17.68
N VAL A 364 15.36 -31.84 -17.56
CA VAL A 364 14.48 -31.46 -18.69
C VAL A 364 14.55 -29.95 -18.91
N ILE A 365 14.45 -29.16 -17.84
CA ILE A 365 14.71 -27.72 -17.84
C ILE A 365 15.86 -27.47 -16.88
N ASN A 366 16.96 -26.91 -17.39
CA ASN A 366 18.12 -26.54 -16.58
C ASN A 366 18.12 -25.04 -16.29
N ILE A 367 18.25 -24.68 -15.03
CA ILE A 367 18.39 -23.31 -14.56
C ILE A 367 19.73 -23.17 -13.86
N GLN A 368 20.63 -22.37 -14.44
CA GLN A 368 21.90 -22.02 -13.80
C GLN A 368 21.75 -20.70 -13.06
N VAL A 369 21.97 -20.73 -11.74
CA VAL A 369 21.86 -19.55 -10.87
C VAL A 369 23.21 -18.84 -10.81
N PRO A 370 23.29 -17.57 -11.25
CA PRO A 370 24.56 -16.84 -11.26
C PRO A 370 25.02 -16.57 -9.81
N PRO A 371 26.30 -16.83 -9.48
CA PRO A 371 26.86 -16.47 -8.19
C PRO A 371 26.96 -14.95 -8.05
N LEU A 372 26.99 -14.45 -6.80
CA LEU A 372 26.94 -13.00 -6.54
C LEU A 372 28.07 -12.21 -7.24
N ARG A 373 29.24 -12.83 -7.43
CA ARG A 373 30.38 -12.25 -8.15
C ARG A 373 30.11 -11.96 -9.64
N GLU A 374 29.14 -12.64 -10.25
CA GLU A 374 28.70 -12.45 -11.65
C GLU A 374 27.52 -11.48 -11.77
N ARG A 375 26.92 -11.06 -10.64
CA ARG A 375 25.80 -10.11 -10.58
C ARG A 375 26.08 -8.96 -9.61
N LYS A 376 27.24 -8.31 -9.74
CA LYS A 376 27.70 -7.24 -8.84
C LYS A 376 26.73 -6.04 -8.75
N GLU A 377 25.99 -5.76 -9.83
CA GLU A 377 24.96 -4.70 -9.87
C GLU A 377 23.80 -4.93 -8.91
N ASP A 378 23.60 -6.17 -8.46
CA ASP A 378 22.55 -6.55 -7.51
C ASP A 378 23.00 -6.37 -6.06
N ILE A 379 24.31 -6.22 -5.80
CA ILE A 379 24.85 -6.12 -4.42
C ILE A 379 24.25 -4.94 -3.65
N PRO A 380 24.18 -3.70 -4.20
CA PRO A 380 23.59 -2.59 -3.47
C PRO A 380 22.12 -2.84 -3.11
N LEU A 381 21.34 -3.43 -4.03
CA LEU A 381 19.93 -3.74 -3.79
C LEU A 381 19.76 -4.84 -2.73
N LEU A 382 20.63 -5.85 -2.73
CA LEU A 382 20.58 -6.94 -1.76
C LEU A 382 21.02 -6.50 -0.36
N ALA A 383 21.84 -5.44 -0.23
CA ALA A 383 22.32 -4.93 1.05
C ALA A 383 21.29 -4.08 1.82
N GLU A 384 20.19 -3.68 1.17
CA GLU A 384 19.10 -2.90 1.77
C GLU A 384 18.07 -3.77 2.51
N TYR A 385 18.19 -5.10 2.43
CA TYR A 385 17.34 -6.10 3.08
C TYR A 385 18.14 -6.90 4.11
#